data_AF-A0A1U8JW45-F1
#
_entry.id   AF-A0A1U8JW45-F1
#
_cell.length_a   1.000
_cell.length_b   1.000
_cell.length_c   1.000
_cell.angle_alpha   90.00
_cell.angle_beta   90.00
_cell.angle_gamma   90.00
#
_symmetry.space_group_name_H-M   'P 1'
#
loop_
_entity.id
_entity.type
_entity.pdbx_description
1 polymer ?
#
loop_
_entity_poly.entity_id
_entity_poly.type
_entity_poly.pdbx_seq_one_letter_code
_entity_poly.pdbx_strand_id
1 'polypeptide(L)'
;MKDCKPVVTPADPGMKLSVDSTRESINPTLFKSLVGSLRYLTITRPDITYAVGLVSRFMEKPKQDHLIAAKRILRYIKGTMNHGLFYTHSQDSKLVGYSDSDYGGDLDDRKSTSGYAFHISSAVFSWSSKKQQTIALSTCEAEYMAAATCTCQAMWLKNILGEIGVSNEGPITIYVDNKSAISLAKNPVSHSRSKHIDTKYHFIREQVKNKNVELVHCRTEDQLADIFTKPLKITFPTLLRRHPSFLSRNLPIQSLTVSNHLIVIAATTQNLFPALSSPLVFHPESNIWFYGPQISAPRRWCAAGLAQDVVYMASGFGSHYQGDVARSLEQWDLNKKRENWGWENKAGLKDARFSREAVEAVGCRGKLCMVNVKGNALKEGAVYNVGLDKWEDMPVGMVAGWNGPAASMDEDEIYVIDEVKGRLSKYDGEKDCWVKVIELEQLKRAEHIAAGRGKICAVSAKGERIIVVDVRDKPTRFWEVEPPCGLEVVAVHVLPRMISRQH
;
A
#
# COMPACT_ATOMS: atom_id res chain seq x y z
N MET A 1 -0.45 8.72 24.47
CA MET A 1 -1.40 7.77 23.85
C MET A 1 -0.82 6.37 23.64
N LYS A 2 0.51 6.15 23.71
CA LYS A 2 1.14 4.83 23.53
C LYS A 2 0.51 3.72 24.38
N ASP A 3 0.15 3.99 25.64
CA ASP A 3 -0.42 2.99 26.57
C ASP A 3 -1.94 3.09 26.80
N CYS A 4 -2.67 3.83 25.96
CA CYS A 4 -4.12 3.99 26.19
C CYS A 4 -4.90 2.68 25.98
N LYS A 5 -5.98 2.46 26.73
CA LYS A 5 -6.89 1.33 26.51
C LYS A 5 -7.71 1.56 25.22
N PRO A 6 -7.74 0.61 24.27
CA PRO A 6 -8.51 0.77 23.05
C PRO A 6 -10.02 0.85 23.32
N VAL A 7 -10.78 1.36 22.37
CA VAL A 7 -12.25 1.36 22.38
C VAL A 7 -12.79 0.82 21.06
N VAL A 8 -14.03 0.32 21.08
CA VAL A 8 -14.64 -0.36 19.93
C VAL A 8 -15.36 0.58 18.95
N THR A 9 -15.65 1.83 19.33
CA THR A 9 -16.29 2.82 18.44
C THR A 9 -15.53 4.16 18.43
N PRO A 10 -15.44 4.83 17.27
CA PRO A 10 -14.74 6.11 17.14
C PRO A 10 -15.51 7.27 17.79
N ALA A 11 -16.83 7.21 17.76
CA ALA A 11 -17.73 8.14 18.44
C ALA A 11 -18.64 7.38 19.41
N ASP A 12 -19.02 8.03 20.50
CA ASP A 12 -19.93 7.48 21.49
C ASP A 12 -21.37 7.88 21.14
N PRO A 13 -22.31 6.93 20.99
CA PRO A 13 -23.72 7.23 20.70
C PRO A 13 -24.41 8.17 21.69
N GLY A 14 -23.94 8.23 22.94
CA GLY A 14 -24.48 9.14 23.96
C GLY A 14 -23.83 10.52 24.00
N MET A 15 -22.78 10.75 23.19
CA MET A 15 -21.98 11.97 23.29
C MET A 15 -22.68 13.16 22.62
N LYS A 16 -22.84 14.22 23.40
CA LYS A 16 -23.39 15.50 22.98
C LYS A 16 -22.29 16.55 23.08
N LEU A 17 -21.91 17.15 21.95
CA LEU A 17 -20.92 18.22 21.88
C LEU A 17 -21.61 19.51 21.44
N SER A 18 -21.20 20.62 22.01
CA SER A 18 -21.76 21.95 21.75
C SER A 18 -20.68 23.01 21.90
N VAL A 19 -20.79 24.08 21.11
CA VAL A 19 -19.90 25.25 21.22
C VAL A 19 -20.00 25.89 22.61
N ASP A 20 -21.17 25.82 23.25
CA ASP A 20 -21.47 26.43 24.55
C ASP A 20 -21.18 25.51 25.74
N SER A 21 -20.32 24.49 25.55
CA SER A 21 -19.90 23.62 26.64
C SER A 21 -19.30 24.41 27.82
N THR A 22 -19.80 24.11 29.02
CA THR A 22 -19.34 24.72 30.29
C THR A 22 -17.98 24.20 30.76
N ARG A 23 -17.39 23.26 30.01
CA ARG A 23 -16.07 22.72 30.31
C ARG A 23 -14.96 23.74 30.07
N GLU A 24 -13.81 23.47 30.66
CA GLU A 24 -12.61 24.29 30.52
C GLU A 24 -12.18 24.40 29.06
N SER A 25 -11.72 25.59 28.68
CA SER A 25 -11.09 25.83 27.38
C SER A 25 -9.74 25.14 27.31
N ILE A 26 -9.40 24.58 26.15
CA ILE A 26 -8.12 23.93 25.92
C ILE A 26 -7.31 24.67 24.85
N ASN A 27 -6.00 24.37 24.77
CA ASN A 27 -5.12 24.98 23.78
C ASN A 27 -5.61 24.71 22.34
N PRO A 28 -6.03 25.75 21.58
CA PRO A 28 -6.58 25.56 20.23
C PRO A 28 -5.55 25.02 19.24
N THR A 29 -4.28 25.39 19.36
CA THR A 29 -3.20 24.93 18.48
C THR A 29 -2.98 23.43 18.61
N LEU A 30 -2.95 22.92 19.85
CA LEU A 30 -2.83 21.48 20.12
C LEU A 30 -4.00 20.71 19.52
N PHE A 31 -5.23 21.22 19.71
CA PHE A 31 -6.43 20.59 19.18
C PHE A 31 -6.47 20.58 17.65
N LYS A 32 -6.15 21.72 17.01
CA LYS A 32 -6.07 21.84 15.54
C LYS A 32 -5.03 20.89 14.96
N SER A 33 -3.86 20.76 15.58
CA SER A 33 -2.83 19.81 15.16
C SER A 33 -3.34 18.37 15.23
N LEU A 34 -3.96 17.98 16.35
CA LEU A 34 -4.55 16.65 16.53
C LEU A 34 -5.64 16.35 15.49
N VAL A 35 -6.60 17.25 15.33
CA VAL A 35 -7.71 17.08 14.37
C VAL A 35 -7.18 17.06 12.93
N GLY A 36 -6.17 17.89 12.61
CA GLY A 36 -5.50 17.87 11.30
C GLY A 36 -4.86 16.52 10.99
N SER A 37 -4.15 15.92 11.95
CA SER A 37 -3.59 14.57 11.78
C SER A 37 -4.67 13.50 11.62
N LEU A 38 -5.76 13.59 12.40
CA LEU A 38 -6.90 12.68 12.24
C LEU A 38 -7.58 12.83 10.88
N ARG A 39 -7.68 14.05 10.36
CA ARG A 39 -8.25 14.34 9.04
C ARG A 39 -7.41 13.76 7.90
N TYR A 40 -6.09 13.70 8.05
CA TYR A 40 -5.25 13.00 7.08
C TYR A 40 -5.58 11.49 7.04
N LEU A 41 -5.83 10.87 8.20
CA LEU A 41 -6.18 9.44 8.27
C LEU A 41 -7.52 9.10 7.61
N THR A 42 -8.47 10.05 7.51
CA THR A 42 -9.77 9.77 6.87
C THR A 42 -9.65 9.39 5.38
N ILE A 43 -8.50 9.62 4.75
CA ILE A 43 -8.19 9.20 3.38
C ILE A 43 -8.13 7.67 3.25
N THR A 44 -7.74 6.95 4.30
CA THR A 44 -7.65 5.48 4.31
C THR A 44 -8.56 4.82 5.35
N ARG A 45 -9.21 5.63 6.20
CA ARG A 45 -10.07 5.22 7.31
C ARG A 45 -11.47 5.83 7.19
N PRO A 46 -12.33 5.30 6.29
CA PRO A 46 -13.71 5.77 6.17
C PRO A 46 -14.48 5.72 7.49
N ASP A 47 -14.23 4.70 8.30
CA ASP A 47 -14.89 4.43 9.57
C ASP A 47 -14.74 5.52 10.64
N ILE A 48 -13.72 6.39 10.56
CA ILE A 48 -13.57 7.52 11.49
C ILE A 48 -14.07 8.85 10.93
N THR A 49 -14.49 8.90 9.66
CA THR A 49 -14.76 10.16 8.94
C THR A 49 -15.82 11.00 9.63
N TYR A 50 -16.91 10.37 10.08
CA TYR A 50 -17.96 11.06 10.84
C TYR A 50 -17.43 11.66 12.15
N ALA A 51 -16.76 10.84 12.97
CA ALA A 51 -16.25 11.27 14.27
C ALA A 51 -15.24 12.41 14.13
N VAL A 52 -14.35 12.34 13.14
CA VAL A 52 -13.39 13.41 12.81
C VAL A 52 -14.13 14.67 12.33
N GLY A 53 -15.14 14.51 11.48
CA GLY A 53 -15.98 15.61 11.01
C GLY A 53 -16.73 16.33 12.14
N LEU A 54 -17.19 15.58 13.15
CA LEU A 54 -17.86 16.12 14.34
C LEU A 54 -16.89 16.96 15.18
N VAL A 55 -15.73 16.42 15.56
CA VAL A 55 -14.75 17.17 16.39
C VAL A 55 -14.13 18.36 15.66
N SER A 56 -14.07 18.32 14.32
CA SER A 56 -13.58 19.42 13.50
C SER A 56 -14.41 20.70 13.63
N ARG A 57 -15.68 20.61 14.05
CA ARG A 57 -16.56 21.77 14.22
C ARG A 57 -16.08 22.72 15.32
N PHE A 58 -15.30 22.22 16.27
CA PHE A 58 -14.89 22.95 17.47
C PHE A 58 -13.44 23.45 17.45
N MET A 59 -12.81 23.50 16.27
CA MET A 59 -11.39 23.86 16.14
C MET A 59 -11.06 25.30 16.53
N GLU A 60 -12.02 26.22 16.48
CA GLU A 60 -11.79 27.63 16.83
C GLU A 60 -11.67 27.83 18.35
N LYS A 61 -12.64 27.31 19.11
CA LYS A 61 -12.74 27.43 20.58
C LYS A 61 -12.96 26.06 21.24
N PRO A 62 -11.95 25.17 21.22
CA PRO A 62 -12.11 23.83 21.75
C PRO A 62 -12.17 23.79 23.28
N LYS A 63 -12.89 22.79 23.80
CA LYS A 63 -13.19 22.56 25.21
C LYS A 63 -12.77 21.14 25.60
N GLN A 64 -12.76 20.85 26.90
CA GLN A 64 -12.23 19.58 27.39
C GLN A 64 -12.99 18.34 26.88
N ASP A 65 -14.31 18.42 26.72
CA ASP A 65 -15.15 17.40 26.10
C ASP A 65 -14.82 17.18 24.62
N HIS A 66 -14.54 18.25 23.86
CA HIS A 66 -14.05 18.15 22.47
C HIS A 66 -12.72 17.37 22.41
N LEU A 67 -11.81 17.63 23.35
CA LEU A 67 -10.55 16.90 23.44
C LEU A 67 -10.76 15.44 23.83
N ILE A 68 -11.69 15.15 24.75
CA ILE A 68 -12.04 13.78 25.13
C ILE A 68 -12.58 13.01 23.91
N ALA A 69 -13.44 13.63 23.11
CA ALA A 69 -13.93 13.07 21.85
C ALA A 69 -12.80 12.77 20.87
N ALA A 70 -11.89 13.72 20.63
CA ALA A 70 -10.74 13.51 19.74
C ALA A 70 -9.79 12.40 20.26
N LYS A 71 -9.57 12.33 21.58
CA LYS A 71 -8.79 11.24 22.21
C LYS A 71 -9.49 9.88 22.06
N ARG A 72 -10.83 9.83 22.07
CA ARG A 72 -11.58 8.59 21.82
C ARG A 72 -11.27 8.03 20.43
N ILE A 73 -11.23 8.89 19.40
CA ILE A 73 -10.87 8.49 18.03
C ILE A 73 -9.48 7.84 18.00
N LEU A 74 -8.49 8.44 18.68
CA LEU A 74 -7.16 7.85 18.79
C LEU A 74 -7.15 6.48 19.51
N ARG A 75 -7.95 6.31 20.57
CA ARG A 75 -8.10 5.02 21.26
C ARG A 75 -8.72 3.96 20.36
N TYR A 76 -9.69 4.36 19.53
CA TYR A 76 -10.29 3.47 18.53
C TYR A 76 -9.27 3.06 17.47
N ILE A 77 -8.51 4.02 16.92
CA ILE A 77 -7.43 3.75 15.97
C ILE A 77 -6.41 2.79 16.56
N LYS A 78 -6.02 2.96 17.84
CA LYS A 78 -5.11 2.04 18.52
C LYS A 78 -5.63 0.59 18.53
N GLY A 79 -6.93 0.39 18.75
CA GLY A 79 -7.55 -0.95 18.71
C GLY A 79 -7.69 -1.52 17.30
N THR A 80 -7.61 -0.66 16.27
CA THR A 80 -7.93 -1.00 14.88
C THR A 80 -6.76 -0.70 13.93
N MET A 81 -5.52 -0.68 14.42
CA MET A 81 -4.33 -0.40 13.58
C MET A 81 -4.18 -1.39 12.42
N ASN A 82 -4.67 -2.63 12.60
CA ASN A 82 -4.62 -3.70 11.60
C ASN A 82 -5.89 -3.77 10.73
N HIS A 83 -6.72 -2.72 10.72
CA HIS A 83 -7.92 -2.65 9.88
C HIS A 83 -7.67 -1.73 8.70
N GLY A 84 -8.19 -2.10 7.53
CA GLY A 84 -8.12 -1.26 6.34
C GLY A 84 -9.06 -1.74 5.23
N LEU A 85 -9.09 -1.00 4.13
CA LEU A 85 -9.86 -1.32 2.95
C LEU A 85 -9.22 -2.49 2.19
N PHE A 86 -9.98 -3.56 1.94
CA PHE A 86 -9.45 -4.74 1.25
C PHE A 86 -10.11 -4.93 -0.11
N TYR A 87 -9.37 -4.58 -1.15
CA TYR A 87 -9.80 -4.77 -2.53
C TYR A 87 -9.42 -6.19 -2.99
N THR A 88 -10.42 -6.98 -3.36
CA THR A 88 -10.27 -8.25 -4.08
C THR A 88 -10.56 -8.05 -5.56
N HIS A 89 -9.86 -8.81 -6.40
CA HIS A 89 -10.22 -8.96 -7.80
C HIS A 89 -11.67 -9.45 -7.90
N SER A 90 -12.47 -8.78 -8.72
CA SER A 90 -13.83 -9.15 -9.09
C SER A 90 -14.00 -8.87 -10.56
N GLN A 91 -14.78 -9.69 -11.26
CA GLN A 91 -15.17 -9.40 -12.64
C GLN A 91 -16.31 -8.38 -12.72
N ASP A 92 -16.97 -8.09 -11.59
CA ASP A 92 -18.03 -7.08 -11.52
C ASP A 92 -17.45 -5.69 -11.24
N SER A 93 -17.50 -4.80 -12.24
CA SER A 93 -17.03 -3.42 -12.16
C SER A 93 -18.15 -2.40 -11.95
N LYS A 94 -19.35 -2.83 -11.54
CA LYS A 94 -20.49 -1.92 -11.33
C LYS A 94 -20.21 -0.90 -10.24
N LEU A 95 -20.34 0.37 -10.60
CA LEU A 95 -20.36 1.48 -9.66
C LEU A 95 -21.74 1.55 -8.98
N VAL A 96 -21.73 1.51 -7.64
CA VAL A 96 -22.95 1.60 -6.83
C VAL A 96 -22.70 2.53 -5.64
N GLY A 97 -23.70 3.33 -5.31
CA GLY A 97 -23.66 4.32 -4.23
C GLY A 97 -24.64 4.03 -3.12
N TYR A 98 -24.34 4.56 -1.94
CA TYR A 98 -25.19 4.56 -0.74
C TYR A 98 -25.25 6.00 -0.26
N SER A 99 -26.44 6.48 0.10
CA SER A 99 -26.67 7.83 0.62
C SER A 99 -27.55 7.77 1.85
N ASP A 100 -27.19 8.54 2.86
CA ASP A 100 -27.92 8.66 4.13
C ASP A 100 -27.79 10.08 4.68
N SER A 101 -28.72 10.48 5.56
CA SER A 101 -28.63 11.71 6.33
C SER A 101 -29.11 11.51 7.76
N ASP A 102 -28.42 12.13 8.72
CA ASP A 102 -29.06 12.37 10.01
C ASP A 102 -30.16 13.45 9.86
N TYR A 103 -30.99 13.63 10.90
CA TYR A 103 -31.95 14.74 10.95
C TYR A 103 -31.68 15.64 12.15
N GLY A 104 -31.17 16.84 11.85
CA GLY A 104 -30.83 17.85 12.85
C GLY A 104 -29.88 17.32 13.92
N GLY A 105 -28.86 16.55 13.52
CA GLY A 105 -27.92 15.93 14.44
C GLY A 105 -27.02 16.93 15.17
N ASP A 106 -26.79 18.12 14.60
CA ASP A 106 -26.03 19.17 15.27
C ASP A 106 -26.85 19.86 16.38
N LEU A 107 -26.26 20.02 17.55
CA LEU A 107 -26.96 20.62 18.70
C LEU A 107 -26.99 22.15 18.63
N ASP A 108 -26.02 22.77 17.96
CA ASP A 108 -25.84 24.22 17.96
C ASP A 108 -26.68 24.90 16.87
N ASP A 109 -26.73 24.34 15.66
CA ASP A 109 -27.48 24.93 14.53
C ASP A 109 -28.56 24.03 13.93
N ARG A 110 -28.79 22.84 14.50
CA ARG A 110 -29.80 21.86 14.06
C ARG A 110 -29.66 21.46 12.59
N LYS A 111 -28.49 21.63 11.98
CA LYS A 111 -28.23 21.15 10.63
C LYS A 111 -27.92 19.66 10.63
N SER A 112 -28.32 19.00 9.56
CA SER A 112 -28.06 17.59 9.37
C SER A 112 -26.62 17.30 8.92
N THR A 113 -26.19 16.05 9.05
CA THR A 113 -24.98 15.49 8.44
C THR A 113 -25.36 14.53 7.33
N SER A 114 -24.90 14.79 6.12
CA SER A 114 -25.07 13.89 4.96
C SER A 114 -23.86 13.01 4.79
N GLY A 115 -24.12 11.74 4.50
CA GLY A 115 -23.13 10.71 4.26
C GLY A 115 -23.32 10.06 2.90
N TYR A 116 -22.23 9.65 2.27
CA TYR A 116 -22.29 8.72 1.14
C TYR A 116 -21.11 7.76 1.13
N ALA A 117 -21.29 6.61 0.48
CA ALA A 117 -20.23 5.68 0.11
C ALA A 117 -20.47 5.12 -1.30
N PHE A 118 -19.41 5.09 -2.10
CA PHE A 118 -19.38 4.41 -3.40
C PHE A 118 -18.43 3.23 -3.35
N HIS A 119 -18.90 2.09 -3.84
CA HIS A 119 -18.08 0.92 -4.07
C HIS A 119 -18.00 0.59 -5.56
N ILE A 120 -16.86 0.01 -5.93
CA ILE A 120 -16.69 -0.76 -7.15
C ILE A 120 -16.20 -2.13 -6.68
N SER A 121 -16.81 -3.19 -7.19
CA SER A 121 -16.43 -4.55 -6.84
C SER A 121 -16.54 -4.85 -5.33
N SER A 122 -15.40 -4.89 -4.64
CA SER A 122 -15.23 -5.56 -3.34
C SER A 122 -15.08 -4.61 -2.15
N ALA A 123 -14.87 -3.32 -2.38
CA ALA A 123 -14.67 -2.34 -1.32
C ALA A 123 -15.08 -0.91 -1.72
N VAL A 124 -15.33 -0.08 -0.70
CA VAL A 124 -15.61 1.34 -0.86
C VAL A 124 -14.33 2.08 -1.23
N PHE A 125 -14.39 2.96 -2.23
CA PHE A 125 -13.23 3.74 -2.68
C PHE A 125 -13.47 5.25 -2.65
N SER A 126 -14.74 5.70 -2.54
CA SER A 126 -15.11 7.11 -2.38
C SER A 126 -16.18 7.23 -1.31
N TRP A 127 -15.99 8.15 -0.36
CA TRP A 127 -16.91 8.35 0.75
C TRP A 127 -16.89 9.81 1.22
N SER A 128 -17.92 10.21 1.96
CA SER A 128 -17.98 11.54 2.57
C SER A 128 -18.90 11.53 3.77
N SER A 129 -18.58 12.41 4.74
CA SER A 129 -19.43 12.80 5.85
C SER A 129 -19.36 14.33 5.95
N LYS A 130 -20.47 15.02 5.64
CA LYS A 130 -20.49 16.48 5.56
C LYS A 130 -21.73 17.07 6.21
N LYS A 131 -21.52 18.06 7.08
CA LYS A 131 -22.60 18.90 7.62
C LYS A 131 -23.30 19.65 6.48
N GLN A 132 -24.62 19.55 6.41
CA GLN A 132 -25.44 20.27 5.45
C GLN A 132 -25.30 21.78 5.67
N GLN A 133 -25.38 22.55 4.58
CA GLN A 133 -25.27 24.01 4.65
C GLN A 133 -26.57 24.67 5.13
N THR A 134 -27.72 24.07 4.79
CA THR A 134 -29.07 24.51 5.14
C THR A 134 -29.70 23.56 6.14
N ILE A 135 -30.67 24.06 6.91
CA ILE A 135 -31.46 23.27 7.86
C ILE A 135 -32.57 22.58 7.06
N ALA A 136 -32.69 21.27 7.19
CA ALA A 136 -33.81 20.52 6.66
C ALA A 136 -35.01 20.60 7.61
N LEU A 137 -36.22 20.78 7.08
CA LEU A 137 -37.44 20.85 7.87
C LEU A 137 -38.08 19.47 8.10
N SER A 138 -37.62 18.45 7.37
CA SER A 138 -38.05 17.06 7.55
C SER A 138 -36.92 16.07 7.32
N THR A 139 -37.07 14.84 7.81
CA THR A 139 -36.17 13.72 7.50
C THR A 139 -36.11 13.46 5.99
N CYS A 140 -37.26 13.51 5.31
CA CYS A 140 -37.34 13.37 3.85
C CYS A 140 -36.49 14.42 3.12
N GLU A 141 -36.51 15.68 3.56
CA GLU A 141 -35.73 16.75 2.96
C GLU A 141 -34.23 16.58 3.21
N ALA A 142 -33.84 16.18 4.42
CA ALA A 142 -32.45 15.91 4.76
C ALA A 142 -31.87 14.77 3.90
N GLU A 143 -32.62 13.68 3.76
CA GLU A 143 -32.28 12.54 2.91
C GLU A 143 -32.20 12.91 1.43
N TYR A 144 -33.15 13.73 0.95
CA TYR A 144 -33.14 14.21 -0.42
C TYR A 144 -31.90 15.07 -0.71
N MET A 145 -31.50 15.93 0.23
CA MET A 145 -30.28 16.72 0.11
C MET A 145 -29.00 15.88 0.12
N ALA A 146 -28.96 14.79 0.91
CA ALA A 146 -27.88 13.82 0.88
C ALA A 146 -27.83 13.11 -0.49
N ALA A 147 -28.97 12.63 -0.97
CA ALA A 147 -29.09 11.97 -2.27
C ALA A 147 -28.67 12.90 -3.42
N ALA A 148 -28.95 14.20 -3.35
CA ALA A 148 -28.49 15.18 -4.33
C ALA A 148 -26.95 15.24 -4.39
N THR A 149 -26.33 15.33 -3.22
CA THR A 149 -24.87 15.39 -3.09
C THR A 149 -24.23 14.09 -3.57
N CYS A 150 -24.82 12.94 -3.21
CA CYS A 150 -24.42 11.63 -3.69
C CYS A 150 -24.55 11.51 -5.22
N THR A 151 -25.64 12.03 -5.80
CA THR A 151 -25.86 12.04 -7.25
C THR A 151 -24.80 12.88 -7.98
N CYS A 152 -24.41 14.04 -7.45
CA CYS A 152 -23.31 14.83 -8.03
C CYS A 152 -22.00 14.02 -8.04
N GLN A 153 -21.69 13.33 -6.94
CA GLN A 153 -20.51 12.48 -6.86
C GLN A 153 -20.58 11.29 -7.83
N ALA A 154 -21.76 10.66 -7.98
CA ALA A 154 -21.98 9.57 -8.94
C ALA A 154 -21.67 10.03 -10.38
N MET A 155 -22.14 11.21 -10.78
CA MET A 155 -21.88 11.74 -12.11
C MET A 155 -20.41 12.07 -12.34
N TRP A 156 -19.74 12.65 -11.34
CA TRP A 156 -18.30 12.88 -11.40
C TRP A 156 -17.52 11.56 -11.55
N LEU A 157 -17.88 10.55 -10.74
CA LEU A 157 -17.30 9.22 -10.81
C LEU A 157 -17.55 8.54 -12.16
N LYS A 158 -18.77 8.65 -12.71
CA LYS A 158 -19.10 8.11 -14.04
C LYS A 158 -18.17 8.64 -15.12
N ASN A 159 -17.93 9.95 -15.11
CA ASN A 159 -17.11 10.62 -16.12
C ASN A 159 -15.65 10.20 -16.01
N ILE A 160 -15.05 10.28 -14.82
CA ILE A 160 -13.63 9.92 -14.63
C ILE A 160 -13.38 8.43 -14.89
N LEU A 161 -14.33 7.55 -14.53
CA LEU A 161 -14.26 6.12 -14.83
C LEU A 161 -14.32 5.87 -16.34
N GLY A 162 -15.15 6.61 -17.07
CA GLY A 162 -15.20 6.56 -18.52
C GLY A 162 -13.88 6.98 -19.17
N GLU A 163 -13.25 8.04 -18.68
CA GLU A 163 -11.94 8.52 -19.18
C GLU A 163 -10.82 7.49 -19.00
N ILE A 164 -10.85 6.70 -17.93
CA ILE A 164 -9.86 5.64 -17.67
C ILE A 164 -10.25 4.27 -18.25
N GLY A 165 -11.29 4.21 -19.10
CA GLY A 165 -11.70 3.01 -19.83
C GLY A 165 -12.56 2.02 -19.01
N VAL A 166 -13.12 2.43 -17.88
CA VAL A 166 -14.06 1.61 -17.09
C VAL A 166 -15.49 1.93 -17.53
N SER A 167 -16.03 1.08 -18.42
CA SER A 167 -17.41 1.19 -18.90
C SER A 167 -18.41 0.89 -17.77
N ASN A 168 -19.27 1.87 -17.47
CA ASN A 168 -20.45 1.67 -16.64
C ASN A 168 -21.70 1.80 -17.53
N GLU A 169 -22.14 0.68 -18.09
CA GLU A 169 -23.36 0.63 -18.89
C GLU A 169 -24.61 0.76 -18.00
N GLY A 170 -25.45 1.76 -18.30
CA GLY A 170 -26.72 1.98 -17.61
C GLY A 170 -26.69 3.05 -16.49
N PRO A 171 -27.79 3.12 -15.71
CA PRO A 171 -27.89 4.03 -14.58
C PRO A 171 -27.05 3.54 -13.40
N ILE A 172 -26.40 4.47 -12.69
CA ILE A 172 -25.74 4.16 -11.41
C ILE A 172 -26.81 3.97 -10.34
N THR A 173 -26.82 2.82 -9.68
CA THR A 173 -27.72 2.56 -8.56
C THR A 173 -27.24 3.32 -7.32
N ILE A 174 -28.11 4.13 -6.72
CA ILE A 174 -27.90 4.76 -5.42
C ILE A 174 -28.95 4.24 -4.45
N TYR A 175 -28.48 3.58 -3.39
CA TYR A 175 -29.29 3.07 -2.31
C TYR A 175 -29.59 4.19 -1.29
N VAL A 176 -30.88 4.36 -0.99
CA VAL A 176 -31.42 5.34 -0.03
C VAL A 176 -32.43 4.60 0.83
N ASP A 177 -32.49 4.84 2.14
CA ASP A 177 -33.43 4.13 3.03
C ASP A 177 -34.78 4.86 3.20
N ASN A 178 -34.88 6.10 2.72
CA ASN A 178 -36.08 6.91 2.79
C ASN A 178 -36.95 6.83 1.51
N LYS A 179 -38.05 6.08 1.59
CA LYS A 179 -39.02 5.93 0.48
C LYS A 179 -39.65 7.25 0.02
N SER A 180 -39.87 8.20 0.93
CA SER A 180 -40.46 9.50 0.59
C SER A 180 -39.52 10.33 -0.26
N ALA A 181 -38.22 10.35 0.06
CA ALA A 181 -37.20 11.01 -0.74
C ALA A 181 -37.09 10.39 -2.15
N ILE A 182 -37.14 9.05 -2.24
CA ILE A 182 -37.15 8.33 -3.52
C ILE A 182 -38.40 8.69 -4.35
N SER A 183 -39.58 8.68 -3.73
CA SER A 183 -40.84 9.04 -4.40
C SER A 183 -40.79 10.47 -4.94
N LEU A 184 -40.22 11.40 -4.16
CA LEU A 184 -40.07 12.80 -4.53
C LEU A 184 -39.13 13.02 -5.72
N ALA A 185 -38.13 12.14 -5.89
CA ALA A 185 -37.22 12.13 -7.03
C ALA A 185 -37.83 11.51 -8.29
N LYS A 186 -38.81 10.61 -8.15
CA LYS A 186 -39.47 9.92 -9.28
C LYS A 186 -40.71 10.65 -9.79
N ASN A 187 -41.43 11.36 -8.91
CA ASN A 187 -42.72 11.98 -9.26
C ASN A 187 -42.61 13.51 -9.39
N PRO A 188 -43.12 14.10 -10.48
CA PRO A 188 -43.11 15.56 -10.69
C PRO A 188 -44.19 16.32 -9.89
N VAL A 189 -45.11 15.63 -9.21
CA VAL A 189 -46.29 16.25 -8.58
C VAL A 189 -46.00 16.68 -7.12
N SER A 190 -45.89 18.00 -6.91
CA SER A 190 -45.86 18.76 -5.64
C SER A 190 -44.50 18.77 -4.87
N HIS A 191 -44.08 19.80 -4.12
CA HIS A 191 -44.73 20.96 -3.48
C HIS A 191 -43.98 22.28 -3.76
N SER A 192 -44.69 23.41 -3.70
CA SER A 192 -44.12 24.75 -3.55
C SER A 192 -43.63 24.95 -2.12
N ARG A 193 -42.31 24.95 -1.88
CA ARG A 193 -41.64 25.71 -0.81
C ARG A 193 -40.15 25.34 -0.78
N SER A 194 -39.34 26.36 -0.49
CA SER A 194 -37.87 26.36 -0.44
C SER A 194 -37.13 26.50 -1.78
N LYS A 195 -37.13 27.74 -2.30
CA LYS A 195 -36.29 28.20 -3.45
C LYS A 195 -34.80 27.83 -3.34
N HIS A 196 -34.31 27.51 -2.13
CA HIS A 196 -32.91 27.17 -1.83
C HIS A 196 -32.56 25.67 -2.00
N ILE A 197 -33.55 24.79 -2.22
CA ILE A 197 -33.33 23.35 -2.52
C ILE A 197 -33.89 22.98 -3.90
N ASP A 198 -34.67 23.86 -4.52
CA ASP A 198 -35.31 23.68 -5.82
C ASP A 198 -34.34 23.17 -6.91
N THR A 199 -33.14 23.76 -6.99
CA THR A 199 -32.09 23.29 -7.92
C THR A 199 -31.66 21.84 -7.66
N LYS A 200 -31.55 21.43 -6.39
CA LYS A 200 -31.23 20.03 -6.03
C LYS A 200 -32.40 19.10 -6.37
N TYR A 201 -33.64 19.56 -6.18
CA TYR A 201 -34.85 18.84 -6.60
C TYR A 201 -34.83 18.56 -8.08
N HIS A 202 -34.66 19.60 -8.89
CA HIS A 202 -34.59 19.48 -10.34
C HIS A 202 -33.42 18.61 -10.81
N PHE A 203 -32.24 18.76 -10.21
CA PHE A 203 -31.05 18.00 -10.60
C PHE A 203 -31.23 16.49 -10.44
N ILE A 204 -31.65 15.99 -9.27
CA ILE A 204 -31.84 14.53 -9.09
C ILE A 204 -32.90 14.01 -10.06
N ARG A 205 -34.04 14.72 -10.17
CA ARG A 205 -35.15 14.33 -11.07
C ARG A 205 -34.67 14.21 -12.51
N GLU A 206 -33.87 15.16 -12.97
CA GLU A 206 -33.28 15.14 -14.30
C GLU A 206 -32.36 13.93 -14.49
N GLN A 207 -31.47 13.64 -13.53
CA GLN A 207 -30.57 12.48 -13.63
C GLN A 207 -31.32 11.15 -13.61
N VAL A 208 -32.41 11.04 -12.83
CA VAL A 208 -33.28 9.85 -12.82
C VAL A 208 -34.05 9.73 -14.14
N LYS A 209 -34.64 10.82 -14.64
CA LYS A 209 -35.36 10.84 -15.91
C LYS A 209 -34.47 10.47 -17.09
N ASN A 210 -33.24 10.97 -17.11
CA ASN A 210 -32.25 10.70 -18.15
C ASN A 210 -31.61 9.30 -18.02
N LYS A 211 -32.03 8.49 -17.03
CA LYS A 211 -31.46 7.16 -16.73
C LYS A 211 -29.95 7.20 -16.48
N ASN A 212 -29.45 8.30 -15.91
CA ASN A 212 -28.07 8.41 -15.46
C ASN A 212 -27.89 7.77 -14.07
N VAL A 213 -28.91 7.87 -13.23
CA VAL A 213 -28.94 7.34 -11.86
C VAL A 213 -30.30 6.68 -11.60
N GLU A 214 -30.29 5.62 -10.79
CA GLU A 214 -31.50 5.00 -10.26
C GLU A 214 -31.48 5.01 -8.74
N LEU A 215 -32.52 5.59 -8.13
CA LEU A 215 -32.70 5.53 -6.68
C LEU A 215 -33.48 4.28 -6.28
N VAL A 216 -32.85 3.46 -5.45
CA VAL A 216 -33.39 2.17 -4.97
C VAL A 216 -33.45 2.19 -3.45
N HIS A 217 -34.54 1.64 -2.90
CA HIS A 217 -34.70 1.54 -1.46
C HIS A 217 -33.83 0.42 -0.89
N CYS A 218 -33.03 0.71 0.13
CA CYS A 218 -32.36 -0.31 0.96
C CYS A 218 -32.92 -0.28 2.40
N ARG A 219 -32.75 -1.36 3.15
CA ARG A 219 -33.09 -1.35 4.58
C ARG A 219 -31.98 -0.62 5.34
N THR A 220 -32.31 0.02 6.46
CA THR A 220 -31.32 0.71 7.31
C THR A 220 -30.18 -0.22 7.77
N GLU A 221 -30.43 -1.52 7.94
CA GLU A 221 -29.40 -2.51 8.27
C GLU A 221 -28.37 -2.73 7.14
N ASP A 222 -28.77 -2.50 5.89
CA ASP A 222 -27.94 -2.62 4.69
C ASP A 222 -27.33 -1.27 4.27
N GLN A 223 -27.68 -0.18 4.97
CA GLN A 223 -27.29 1.18 4.62
C GLN A 223 -25.84 1.46 5.04
N LEU A 224 -24.91 1.27 4.11
CA LEU A 224 -23.49 1.53 4.36
C LEU A 224 -23.20 3.00 4.68
N ALA A 225 -24.04 3.94 4.25
CA ALA A 225 -23.82 5.35 4.48
C ALA A 225 -24.08 5.81 5.93
N ASP A 226 -24.76 4.98 6.74
CA ASP A 226 -25.07 5.27 8.15
C ASP A 226 -23.83 5.61 8.99
N ILE A 227 -22.70 4.95 8.70
CA ILE A 227 -21.44 5.19 9.42
C ILE A 227 -20.91 6.63 9.25
N PHE A 228 -21.38 7.34 8.22
CA PHE A 228 -20.97 8.70 7.88
C PHE A 228 -21.93 9.77 8.44
N THR A 229 -23.03 9.38 9.07
CA THR A 229 -24.05 10.32 9.57
C THR A 229 -24.26 10.24 11.07
N LYS A 230 -24.02 9.06 11.67
CA LYS A 230 -24.28 8.82 13.08
C LYS A 230 -23.30 7.81 13.71
N PRO A 231 -23.09 7.87 15.03
CA PRO A 231 -22.29 6.89 15.74
C PRO A 231 -22.99 5.52 15.78
N LEU A 232 -22.31 4.48 15.30
CA LEU A 232 -22.83 3.11 15.27
C LEU A 232 -22.25 2.26 16.41
N LYS A 233 -23.07 1.36 16.96
CA LYS A 233 -22.65 0.42 18.02
C LYS A 233 -21.81 -0.74 17.49
N ILE A 234 -21.97 -1.09 16.21
CA ILE A 234 -21.23 -2.14 15.52
C ILE A 234 -20.54 -1.49 14.32
N THR A 235 -19.22 -1.63 14.22
CA THR A 235 -18.50 -1.28 13.00
C THR A 235 -18.92 -2.30 11.93
N PHE A 236 -19.56 -1.84 10.84
CA PHE A 236 -19.98 -2.72 9.77
C PHE A 236 -18.81 -3.64 9.33
N PRO A 237 -18.94 -4.97 9.43
CA PRO A 237 -17.85 -5.91 9.13
C PRO A 237 -17.39 -5.87 7.67
N THR A 238 -18.12 -5.16 6.80
CA THR A 238 -17.87 -5.06 5.36
C THR A 238 -16.99 -3.87 4.94
N LEU A 239 -16.94 -2.78 5.73
CA LEU A 239 -16.23 -1.56 5.33
C LEU A 239 -14.72 -1.67 5.53
N LEU A 240 -14.27 -2.14 6.70
CA LEU A 240 -12.86 -2.42 6.94
C LEU A 240 -12.69 -3.90 7.27
N ARG A 241 -11.76 -4.55 6.57
CA ARG A 241 -11.36 -5.92 6.92
C ARG A 241 -10.12 -5.85 7.81
N ARG A 242 -10.08 -6.70 8.83
CA ARG A 242 -8.87 -6.94 9.61
C ARG A 242 -7.87 -7.62 8.67
N HIS A 243 -6.88 -6.88 8.21
CA HIS A 243 -5.78 -7.43 7.43
C HIS A 243 -4.48 -7.09 8.16
N PRO A 244 -3.79 -8.07 8.76
CA PRO A 244 -2.62 -7.81 9.60
C PRO A 244 -1.40 -7.27 8.82
N SER A 245 -1.49 -7.15 7.50
CA SER A 245 -0.47 -6.56 6.63
C SER A 245 -1.12 -5.62 5.61
N PHE A 246 -1.46 -4.41 6.04
CA PHE A 246 -1.63 -3.32 5.08
C PHE A 246 -0.24 -2.93 4.61
N LEU A 247 0.22 -3.59 3.54
CA LEU A 247 1.30 -3.24 2.60
C LEU A 247 1.75 -4.55 1.92
N SER A 248 1.29 -4.76 0.68
CA SER A 248 1.63 -5.86 -0.24
C SER A 248 1.19 -7.27 0.16
N ARG A 249 0.51 -7.98 -0.76
CA ARG A 249 0.27 -9.44 -0.67
C ARG A 249 1.53 -10.26 -1.02
N ASN A 250 2.49 -9.63 -1.68
CA ASN A 250 3.81 -10.19 -1.90
C ASN A 250 4.72 -9.65 -0.78
N LEU A 251 5.11 -10.50 0.16
CA LEU A 251 6.02 -10.18 1.26
C LEU A 251 7.42 -10.58 0.78
N PRO A 252 8.16 -9.69 0.08
CA PRO A 252 9.39 -10.10 -0.57
C PRO A 252 10.40 -10.52 0.51
N ILE A 253 11.04 -11.64 0.23
CA ILE A 253 12.17 -12.15 1.00
C ILE A 253 13.42 -11.60 0.30
N GLN A 254 14.23 -10.85 1.02
CA GLN A 254 15.56 -10.47 0.56
C GLN A 254 16.54 -11.55 1.01
N SER A 255 17.07 -12.31 0.05
CA SER A 255 18.10 -13.31 0.26
C SER A 255 19.26 -13.12 -0.71
N LEU A 256 20.45 -13.57 -0.30
CA LEU A 256 21.64 -13.58 -1.13
C LEU A 256 22.55 -14.76 -0.78
N THR A 257 23.50 -15.06 -1.66
CA THR A 257 24.53 -16.07 -1.44
C THR A 257 25.87 -15.41 -1.19
N VAL A 258 26.54 -15.70 -0.08
CA VAL A 258 27.85 -15.13 0.28
C VAL A 258 28.74 -16.21 0.86
N SER A 259 29.98 -16.33 0.38
CA SER A 259 30.96 -17.31 0.87
C SER A 259 30.35 -18.70 1.08
N ASN A 260 29.60 -19.19 0.09
CA ASN A 260 28.88 -20.47 0.07
C ASN A 260 27.72 -20.63 1.07
N HIS A 261 27.29 -19.56 1.74
CA HIS A 261 26.11 -19.56 2.61
C HIS A 261 24.92 -18.91 1.91
N LEU A 262 23.73 -19.43 2.16
CA LEU A 262 22.48 -18.73 1.85
C LEU A 262 22.11 -17.86 3.05
N ILE A 263 21.91 -16.56 2.82
CA ILE A 263 21.53 -15.60 3.85
C ILE A 263 20.15 -15.06 3.52
N VAL A 264 19.22 -15.19 4.46
CA VAL A 264 17.93 -14.49 4.45
C VAL A 264 18.06 -13.26 5.35
N ILE A 265 18.14 -12.09 4.73
CA ILE A 265 18.50 -10.84 5.40
C ILE A 265 17.27 -10.09 5.93
N ALA A 266 16.18 -10.13 5.17
CA ALA A 266 14.94 -9.46 5.50
C ALA A 266 13.76 -10.27 4.96
N ALA A 267 12.78 -10.51 5.82
CA ALA A 267 11.55 -11.21 5.52
C ALA A 267 10.45 -10.72 6.47
N THR A 268 9.20 -11.05 6.17
CA THR A 268 8.09 -10.76 7.07
C THR A 268 7.78 -11.99 7.92
N THR A 269 7.69 -11.81 9.23
CA THR A 269 7.42 -12.92 10.18
C THR A 269 5.94 -13.32 10.18
N GLN A 270 5.61 -14.47 10.77
CA GLN A 270 4.24 -14.99 10.91
C GLN A 270 3.27 -14.02 11.62
N ASN A 271 3.79 -13.18 12.51
CA ASN A 271 3.02 -12.16 13.22
C ASN A 271 2.89 -10.86 12.42
N LEU A 272 3.42 -10.85 11.19
CA LEU A 272 3.53 -9.69 10.31
C LEU A 272 4.24 -8.50 10.97
N PHE A 273 5.03 -8.79 12.01
CA PHE A 273 6.04 -7.86 12.50
C PHE A 273 7.05 -7.65 11.37
N PRO A 274 7.34 -6.39 11.02
CA PRO A 274 8.19 -6.11 9.89
C PRO A 274 9.65 -6.41 10.25
N ALA A 275 10.27 -7.16 9.33
CA ALA A 275 11.67 -7.52 9.25
C ALA A 275 12.22 -8.50 10.29
N LEU A 276 13.24 -9.26 9.87
CA LEU A 276 14.01 -10.15 10.72
C LEU A 276 14.93 -9.32 11.61
N SER A 277 14.96 -9.60 12.91
CA SER A 277 15.88 -8.94 13.85
C SER A 277 17.32 -9.43 13.71
N SER A 278 17.49 -10.65 13.22
CA SER A 278 18.77 -11.26 12.91
C SER A 278 18.63 -12.02 11.59
N PRO A 279 19.57 -11.89 10.64
CA PRO A 279 19.57 -12.70 9.43
C PRO A 279 19.59 -14.19 9.75
N LEU A 280 18.93 -14.98 8.92
CA LEU A 280 19.06 -16.44 8.95
C LEU A 280 20.14 -16.86 7.96
N VAL A 281 21.09 -17.67 8.40
CA VAL A 281 22.18 -18.17 7.59
C VAL A 281 22.04 -19.68 7.49
N PHE A 282 22.10 -20.19 6.28
CA PHE A 282 22.12 -21.61 5.98
C PHE A 282 23.47 -22.00 5.43
N HIS A 283 24.11 -22.98 6.07
CA HIS A 283 25.34 -23.59 5.60
C HIS A 283 25.00 -24.88 4.85
N PRO A 284 25.12 -24.91 3.50
CA PRO A 284 24.67 -26.04 2.70
C PRO A 284 25.39 -27.35 3.02
N GLU A 285 26.72 -27.32 3.23
CA GLU A 285 27.49 -28.57 3.42
C GLU A 285 27.19 -29.27 4.76
N SER A 286 26.85 -28.52 5.80
CA SER A 286 26.50 -29.05 7.12
C SER A 286 24.99 -29.19 7.31
N ASN A 287 24.18 -28.63 6.40
CA ASN A 287 22.72 -28.57 6.45
C ASN A 287 22.20 -27.93 7.77
N ILE A 288 22.88 -26.90 8.26
CA ILE A 288 22.54 -26.21 9.52
C ILE A 288 22.10 -24.78 9.25
N TRP A 289 21.02 -24.38 9.93
CA TRP A 289 20.59 -23.00 10.05
C TRP A 289 21.11 -22.37 11.34
N PHE A 290 21.54 -21.12 11.27
CA PHE A 290 21.92 -20.33 12.44
C PHE A 290 21.64 -18.84 12.23
N TYR A 291 21.65 -18.08 13.33
CA TYR A 291 21.44 -16.63 13.29
C TYR A 291 22.75 -15.87 13.07
N GLY A 292 22.67 -14.86 12.21
CA GLY A 292 23.67 -13.81 12.05
C GLY A 292 23.56 -12.70 13.12
N PRO A 293 24.35 -11.62 13.01
CA PRO A 293 24.35 -10.53 13.97
C PRO A 293 23.01 -9.77 13.98
N GLN A 294 22.63 -9.24 15.14
CA GLN A 294 21.38 -8.50 15.31
C GLN A 294 21.42 -7.17 14.53
N ILE A 295 20.38 -6.91 13.75
CA ILE A 295 20.16 -5.65 13.04
C ILE A 295 19.53 -4.66 14.02
N SER A 296 20.15 -3.49 14.17
CA SER A 296 19.71 -2.43 15.09
C SER A 296 18.33 -1.88 14.71
N ALA A 297 18.08 -1.72 13.40
CA ALA A 297 16.83 -1.28 12.82
C ALA A 297 16.32 -2.29 11.78
N PRO A 298 15.59 -3.34 12.19
CA PRO A 298 15.04 -4.32 11.28
C PRO A 298 14.19 -3.64 10.20
N ARG A 299 14.50 -3.94 8.93
CA ARG A 299 13.88 -3.31 7.76
C ARG A 299 13.57 -4.30 6.64
N ARG A 300 12.57 -3.97 5.82
CA ARG A 300 12.15 -4.70 4.61
C ARG A 300 12.17 -3.78 3.40
N TRP A 301 12.04 -4.36 2.20
CA TRP A 301 12.21 -3.63 0.93
C TRP A 301 13.55 -2.89 0.88
N CYS A 302 14.53 -3.37 1.64
CA CYS A 302 15.88 -2.91 1.57
C CYS A 302 16.54 -3.51 0.33
N ALA A 303 17.48 -2.77 -0.22
CA ALA A 303 18.39 -3.30 -1.19
C ALA A 303 19.40 -4.17 -0.44
N ALA A 304 19.55 -5.42 -0.88
CA ALA A 304 20.46 -6.38 -0.29
C ALA A 304 21.37 -6.90 -1.40
N GLY A 305 22.68 -6.77 -1.23
CA GLY A 305 23.64 -7.22 -2.22
C GLY A 305 24.98 -7.53 -1.59
N LEU A 306 25.88 -8.05 -2.43
CA LEU A 306 27.19 -8.53 -2.05
C LEU A 306 28.25 -7.71 -2.76
N ALA A 307 29.35 -7.36 -2.10
CA ALA A 307 30.56 -6.94 -2.79
C ALA A 307 31.79 -7.34 -1.97
N GLN A 308 32.77 -7.99 -2.61
CA GLN A 308 34.01 -8.47 -2.00
C GLN A 308 33.74 -9.38 -0.79
N ASP A 309 32.80 -10.32 -0.91
CA ASP A 309 32.35 -11.21 0.18
C ASP A 309 31.74 -10.50 1.41
N VAL A 310 31.45 -9.21 1.32
CA VAL A 310 30.76 -8.43 2.36
C VAL A 310 29.30 -8.21 1.97
N VAL A 311 28.41 -8.49 2.91
CA VAL A 311 26.97 -8.27 2.77
C VAL A 311 26.67 -6.78 2.98
N TYR A 312 25.92 -6.17 2.08
CA TYR A 312 25.42 -4.81 2.22
C TYR A 312 23.90 -4.80 2.31
N MET A 313 23.38 -3.99 3.22
CA MET A 313 21.96 -3.70 3.37
C MET A 313 21.74 -2.19 3.33
N ALA A 314 20.99 -1.72 2.35
CA ALA A 314 20.73 -0.30 2.12
C ALA A 314 19.24 0.01 2.13
N SER A 315 18.88 1.16 2.72
CA SER A 315 17.51 1.68 2.71
C SER A 315 16.47 0.68 3.27
N GLY A 316 15.21 0.84 2.87
CA GLY A 316 14.08 0.08 3.40
C GLY A 316 13.44 0.74 4.62
N PHE A 317 12.49 0.03 5.23
CA PHE A 317 11.72 0.55 6.36
C PHE A 317 11.29 -0.57 7.31
N GLY A 318 11.21 -0.25 8.60
CA GLY A 318 10.79 -1.17 9.66
C GLY A 318 9.31 -1.03 10.02
N SER A 319 8.99 -1.29 11.28
CA SER A 319 7.64 -1.16 11.86
C SER A 319 7.11 0.25 11.88
N HIS A 320 8.03 1.18 11.93
CA HIS A 320 7.76 2.60 11.87
C HIS A 320 8.70 3.16 10.83
N TYR A 321 8.19 4.08 10.01
CA TYR A 321 9.05 4.79 9.08
C TYR A 321 10.05 5.64 9.87
N GLN A 322 11.33 5.42 9.63
CA GLN A 322 12.44 6.20 10.18
C GLN A 322 13.27 6.71 9.01
N GLY A 323 13.29 8.03 8.83
CA GLY A 323 14.00 8.65 7.70
C GLY A 323 15.51 8.41 7.69
N ASP A 324 16.10 8.12 8.85
CA ASP A 324 17.53 7.80 8.96
C ASP A 324 17.83 6.39 8.48
N VAL A 325 17.00 5.41 8.86
CA VAL A 325 17.09 4.01 8.37
C VAL A 325 16.82 3.94 6.87
N ALA A 326 15.86 4.72 6.39
CA ALA A 326 15.55 4.83 4.97
C ALA A 326 16.74 5.33 4.13
N ARG A 327 17.69 6.03 4.76
CA ARG A 327 18.92 6.56 4.14
C ARG A 327 20.17 5.77 4.51
N SER A 328 20.11 4.87 5.49
CA SER A 328 21.29 4.17 6.00
C SER A 328 21.77 3.10 5.02
N LEU A 329 23.08 2.87 5.06
CA LEU A 329 23.75 1.71 4.49
C LEU A 329 24.52 1.04 5.61
N GLU A 330 24.34 -0.26 5.78
CA GLU A 330 25.08 -1.06 6.74
C GLU A 330 25.75 -2.24 6.03
N GLN A 331 26.93 -2.63 6.50
CA GLN A 331 27.68 -3.78 5.99
C GLN A 331 27.87 -4.83 7.07
N TRP A 332 27.97 -6.09 6.66
CA TRP A 332 28.33 -7.21 7.51
C TRP A 332 29.35 -8.11 6.78
N ASP A 333 30.54 -8.18 7.36
CA ASP A 333 31.64 -9.01 6.87
C ASP A 333 31.59 -10.41 7.48
N LEU A 334 31.35 -11.42 6.64
CA LEU A 334 31.28 -12.83 7.04
C LEU A 334 32.66 -13.47 7.23
N ASN A 335 33.73 -12.86 6.71
CA ASN A 335 35.09 -13.38 6.84
C ASN A 335 35.64 -13.20 8.27
N LYS A 336 35.03 -12.32 9.07
CA LYS A 336 35.34 -12.18 10.49
C LYS A 336 34.91 -13.43 11.25
N LYS A 337 35.61 -13.73 12.35
CA LYS A 337 35.16 -14.75 13.32
C LYS A 337 33.77 -14.40 13.82
N ARG A 338 32.93 -15.41 14.05
CA ARG A 338 31.53 -15.26 14.46
C ARG A 338 31.32 -14.39 15.71
N GLU A 339 32.26 -14.45 16.65
CA GLU A 339 32.26 -13.63 17.88
C GLU A 339 32.40 -12.13 17.60
N ASN A 340 32.98 -11.77 16.44
CA ASN A 340 33.21 -10.40 16.00
C ASN A 340 32.21 -9.95 14.93
N TRP A 341 31.14 -10.72 14.67
CA TRP A 341 30.12 -10.33 13.73
C TRP A 341 29.33 -9.14 14.26
N GLY A 342 29.17 -8.13 13.41
CA GLY A 342 28.42 -6.92 13.70
C GLY A 342 28.09 -6.18 12.41
N TRP A 343 27.05 -5.36 12.49
CA TRP A 343 26.70 -4.42 11.43
C TRP A 343 27.50 -3.13 11.61
N GLU A 344 28.17 -2.71 10.53
CA GLU A 344 28.94 -1.47 10.49
C GLU A 344 28.22 -0.45 9.60
N ASN A 345 28.04 0.77 10.11
CA ASN A 345 27.43 1.85 9.34
C ASN A 345 28.40 2.37 8.27
N LYS A 346 27.87 2.64 7.09
CA LYS A 346 28.56 3.23 5.95
C LYS A 346 27.89 4.55 5.55
N ALA A 347 28.45 5.25 4.56
CA ALA A 347 27.88 6.49 4.09
C ALA A 347 26.44 6.28 3.62
N GLY A 348 25.53 7.06 4.19
CA GLY A 348 24.11 7.00 3.85
C GLY A 348 23.80 7.64 2.50
N LEU A 349 22.66 7.26 1.94
CA LEU A 349 22.04 7.92 0.80
C LEU A 349 21.72 9.38 1.13
N LYS A 350 21.79 10.25 0.12
CA LYS A 350 21.42 11.66 0.25
C LYS A 350 19.93 11.84 0.60
N ASP A 351 19.08 10.95 0.11
CA ASP A 351 17.63 10.99 0.26
C ASP A 351 17.07 9.57 0.48
N ALA A 352 15.78 9.50 0.82
CA ALA A 352 15.07 8.27 1.16
C ALA A 352 14.31 7.65 -0.04
N ARG A 353 14.69 7.94 -1.29
CA ARG A 353 13.91 7.56 -2.48
C ARG A 353 13.67 6.05 -2.61
N PHE A 354 14.65 5.26 -2.20
CA PHE A 354 14.62 3.79 -2.23
C PHE A 354 13.82 3.13 -1.09
N SER A 355 13.22 3.89 -0.17
CA SER A 355 12.53 3.32 1.00
C SER A 355 11.06 2.97 0.76
N ARG A 356 10.50 3.38 -0.38
CA ARG A 356 9.05 3.30 -0.65
C ARG A 356 8.66 2.11 -1.53
N GLU A 357 9.62 1.48 -2.18
CA GLU A 357 9.40 0.41 -3.16
C GLU A 357 10.43 -0.70 -2.98
N ALA A 358 10.22 -1.84 -3.64
CA ALA A 358 11.21 -2.90 -3.67
C ALA A 358 12.43 -2.45 -4.50
N VAL A 359 13.62 -2.70 -3.98
CA VAL A 359 14.88 -2.29 -4.57
C VAL A 359 15.76 -3.51 -4.71
N GLU A 360 16.31 -3.71 -5.90
CA GLU A 360 17.36 -4.72 -6.13
C GLU A 360 18.71 -4.06 -5.95
N ALA A 361 19.66 -4.83 -5.43
CA ALA A 361 21.07 -4.44 -5.39
C ALA A 361 21.91 -5.56 -6.00
N VAL A 362 22.79 -5.20 -6.92
CA VAL A 362 23.74 -6.14 -7.54
C VAL A 362 25.15 -5.60 -7.36
N GLY A 363 26.03 -6.43 -6.82
CA GLY A 363 27.45 -6.10 -6.70
C GLY A 363 28.23 -6.41 -7.96
N CYS A 364 29.07 -5.48 -8.38
CA CYS A 364 29.98 -5.66 -9.50
C CYS A 364 31.22 -4.77 -9.32
N ARG A 365 32.41 -5.36 -9.42
CA ARG A 365 33.72 -4.66 -9.42
C ARG A 365 33.89 -3.67 -8.25
N GLY A 366 33.54 -4.11 -7.05
CA GLY A 366 33.64 -3.27 -5.83
C GLY A 366 32.60 -2.13 -5.78
N LYS A 367 31.55 -2.20 -6.59
CA LYS A 367 30.42 -1.29 -6.56
C LYS A 367 29.13 -2.05 -6.28
N LEU A 368 28.21 -1.41 -5.56
CA LEU A 368 26.86 -1.91 -5.34
C LEU A 368 25.88 -1.05 -6.15
N CYS A 369 25.32 -1.64 -7.20
CA CYS A 369 24.35 -0.99 -8.09
C CYS A 369 22.93 -1.24 -7.59
N MET A 370 22.19 -0.18 -7.28
CA MET A 370 20.82 -0.23 -6.78
C MET A 370 19.84 0.40 -7.74
N VAL A 371 18.71 -0.29 -8.00
CA VAL A 371 17.64 0.18 -8.90
C VAL A 371 16.28 -0.13 -8.28
N ASN A 372 15.31 0.78 -8.45
CA ASN A 372 13.92 0.52 -8.07
C ASN A 372 13.27 -0.48 -9.05
N VAL A 373 12.80 -1.61 -8.52
CA VAL A 373 12.36 -2.73 -9.35
C VAL A 373 10.84 -2.85 -9.32
N LYS A 374 10.16 -2.05 -10.15
CA LYS A 374 8.83 -2.38 -10.70
C LYS A 374 8.59 -1.82 -12.11
N GLY A 375 8.29 -2.71 -13.06
CA GLY A 375 7.69 -2.41 -14.37
C GLY A 375 8.44 -1.40 -15.25
N ASN A 376 7.73 -0.83 -16.22
CA ASN A 376 8.23 0.20 -17.15
C ASN A 376 8.14 1.63 -16.58
N ALA A 377 8.06 1.78 -15.25
CA ALA A 377 8.08 3.09 -14.60
C ALA A 377 9.47 3.74 -14.72
N LEU A 378 9.53 5.06 -14.52
CA LEU A 378 10.79 5.79 -14.52
C LEU A 378 11.75 5.15 -13.49
N LYS A 379 12.90 4.70 -13.97
CA LYS A 379 13.92 4.03 -13.16
C LYS A 379 14.81 5.06 -12.49
N GLU A 380 15.05 4.85 -11.20
CA GLU A 380 16.03 5.59 -10.42
C GLU A 380 17.15 4.62 -10.02
N GLY A 381 18.38 5.00 -10.36
CA GLY A 381 19.57 4.24 -10.04
C GLY A 381 20.44 4.96 -9.00
N ALA A 382 21.21 4.19 -8.23
CA ALA A 382 22.31 4.69 -7.44
C ALA A 382 23.44 3.66 -7.40
N VAL A 383 24.68 4.13 -7.37
CA VAL A 383 25.85 3.25 -7.26
C VAL A 383 26.61 3.61 -6.01
N TYR A 384 26.83 2.62 -5.15
CA TYR A 384 27.69 2.81 -3.98
C TYR A 384 29.08 2.23 -4.27
N ASN A 385 30.10 3.07 -4.15
CA ASN A 385 31.49 2.70 -4.32
C ASN A 385 32.06 2.23 -2.99
N VAL A 386 32.35 0.93 -2.88
CA VAL A 386 32.79 0.30 -1.63
C VAL A 386 34.12 0.87 -1.16
N GLY A 387 35.07 1.06 -2.07
CA GLY A 387 36.41 1.54 -1.74
C GLY A 387 36.45 3.01 -1.30
N LEU A 388 35.52 3.83 -1.79
CA LEU A 388 35.43 5.26 -1.44
C LEU A 388 34.42 5.58 -0.35
N ASP A 389 33.61 4.60 0.08
CA ASP A 389 32.50 4.80 1.01
C ASP A 389 31.58 5.96 0.57
N LYS A 390 31.16 5.94 -0.71
CA LYS A 390 30.44 7.06 -1.32
C LYS A 390 29.42 6.62 -2.35
N TRP A 391 28.30 7.34 -2.38
CA TRP A 391 27.27 7.23 -3.42
C TRP A 391 27.62 8.08 -4.65
N GLU A 392 27.53 7.44 -5.80
CA GLU A 392 27.71 7.97 -7.16
C GLU A 392 26.38 7.85 -7.94
N ASP A 393 26.22 8.69 -8.95
CA ASP A 393 25.11 8.55 -9.88
C ASP A 393 25.33 7.31 -10.77
N MET A 394 24.26 6.58 -11.05
CA MET A 394 24.34 5.40 -11.91
C MET A 394 24.50 5.82 -13.38
N PRO A 395 25.34 5.12 -14.18
CA PRO A 395 25.44 5.36 -15.61
C PRO A 395 24.07 5.31 -16.31
N VAL A 396 23.86 6.21 -17.28
CA VAL A 396 22.54 6.41 -17.90
C VAL A 396 22.11 5.19 -18.68
N GLY A 397 23.03 4.57 -19.44
CA GLY A 397 22.75 3.36 -20.20
C GLY A 397 22.48 2.15 -19.31
N MET A 398 23.17 2.06 -18.16
CA MET A 398 22.88 1.06 -17.13
C MET A 398 21.42 1.14 -16.66
N VAL A 399 20.97 2.32 -16.19
CA VAL A 399 19.59 2.52 -15.71
C VAL A 399 18.57 2.26 -16.81
N ALA A 400 18.80 2.78 -18.01
CA ALA A 400 17.83 2.72 -19.11
C ALA A 400 17.52 1.29 -19.60
N GLY A 401 18.48 0.36 -19.48
CA GLY A 401 18.27 -1.04 -19.87
C GLY A 401 17.89 -1.98 -18.72
N TRP A 402 17.84 -1.50 -17.47
CA TRP A 402 17.52 -2.32 -16.29
C TRP A 402 16.01 -2.54 -16.14
N ASN A 403 15.45 -3.40 -16.99
CA ASN A 403 13.99 -3.59 -17.15
C ASN A 403 13.47 -4.90 -16.53
N GLY A 404 14.11 -5.38 -15.47
CA GLY A 404 13.67 -6.58 -14.76
C GLY A 404 14.74 -7.08 -13.79
N PRO A 405 14.66 -8.35 -13.36
CA PRO A 405 15.56 -8.89 -12.35
C PRO A 405 17.00 -8.96 -12.88
N ALA A 406 17.96 -8.65 -12.01
CA ALA A 406 19.37 -8.66 -12.33
C ALA A 406 20.21 -9.47 -11.33
N ALA A 407 21.35 -9.99 -11.80
CA ALA A 407 22.33 -10.68 -10.99
C ALA A 407 23.73 -10.46 -11.57
N SER A 408 24.74 -10.52 -10.70
CA SER A 408 26.13 -10.54 -11.12
C SER A 408 26.67 -11.96 -11.17
N MET A 409 27.47 -12.23 -12.19
CA MET A 409 28.28 -13.43 -12.28
C MET A 409 29.67 -13.13 -11.73
N ASP A 410 30.05 -13.84 -10.67
CA ASP A 410 31.39 -13.78 -10.05
C ASP A 410 31.82 -12.33 -9.70
N GLU A 411 30.87 -11.45 -9.36
CA GLU A 411 31.04 -10.00 -9.10
C GLU A 411 31.75 -9.21 -10.22
N ASP A 412 31.82 -9.72 -11.45
CA ASP A 412 32.48 -9.03 -12.57
C ASP A 412 31.51 -8.60 -13.67
N GLU A 413 30.48 -9.39 -13.93
CA GLU A 413 29.58 -9.19 -15.06
C GLU A 413 28.13 -9.12 -14.58
N ILE A 414 27.40 -8.07 -14.98
CA ILE A 414 25.98 -7.93 -14.64
C ILE A 414 25.12 -8.40 -15.81
N TYR A 415 24.12 -9.21 -15.47
CA TYR A 415 23.09 -9.67 -16.39
C TYR A 415 21.73 -9.17 -15.93
N VAL A 416 20.87 -8.85 -16.89
CA VAL A 416 19.48 -8.48 -16.64
C VAL A 416 18.57 -9.20 -17.62
N ILE A 417 17.38 -9.56 -17.16
CA ILE A 417 16.31 -10.05 -18.01
C ILE A 417 15.25 -8.96 -18.15
N ASP A 418 15.00 -8.53 -19.38
CA ASP A 418 13.84 -7.70 -19.70
C ASP A 418 12.58 -8.55 -19.54
N GLU A 419 11.81 -8.30 -18.48
CA GLU A 419 10.65 -9.14 -18.11
C GLU A 419 9.52 -9.07 -19.13
N VAL A 420 9.47 -8.03 -19.97
CA VAL A 420 8.43 -7.86 -20.99
C VAL A 420 8.83 -8.56 -22.28
N LYS A 421 10.09 -8.41 -22.70
CA LYS A 421 10.60 -8.96 -23.95
C LYS A 421 11.12 -10.39 -23.82
N GLY A 422 11.46 -10.84 -22.61
CA GLY A 422 12.15 -12.11 -22.38
C GLY A 422 13.59 -12.08 -22.90
N ARG A 423 14.23 -10.91 -22.87
CA ARG A 423 15.58 -10.69 -23.41
C ARG A 423 16.61 -10.66 -22.30
N LEU A 424 17.52 -11.62 -22.30
CA LEU A 424 18.70 -11.64 -21.45
C LEU A 424 19.81 -10.79 -22.07
N SER A 425 20.31 -9.83 -21.31
CA SER A 425 21.41 -8.94 -21.74
C SER A 425 22.52 -8.90 -20.71
N LYS A 426 23.74 -8.71 -21.18
CA LYS A 426 24.94 -8.43 -20.38
C LYS A 426 25.28 -6.95 -20.46
N TYR A 427 25.66 -6.34 -19.36
CA TYR A 427 26.10 -4.95 -19.35
C TYR A 427 27.55 -4.80 -19.82
N ASP A 428 27.80 -3.92 -20.79
CA ASP A 428 29.12 -3.48 -21.25
C ASP A 428 29.42 -2.11 -20.63
N GLY A 429 30.25 -2.12 -19.59
CA GLY A 429 30.60 -0.91 -18.83
C GLY A 429 31.48 0.09 -19.57
N GLU A 430 32.18 -0.33 -20.64
CA GLU A 430 32.99 0.60 -21.45
C GLU A 430 32.11 1.41 -22.40
N LYS A 431 31.04 0.80 -22.91
CA LYS A 431 30.09 1.42 -23.84
C LYS A 431 28.84 2.00 -23.16
N ASP A 432 28.69 1.80 -21.85
CA ASP A 432 27.47 2.11 -21.09
C ASP A 432 26.22 1.58 -21.81
N CYS A 433 26.21 0.29 -22.16
CA CYS A 433 25.09 -0.30 -22.88
C CYS A 433 24.86 -1.78 -22.57
N TRP A 434 23.65 -2.26 -22.85
CA TRP A 434 23.26 -3.66 -22.65
C TRP A 434 23.37 -4.43 -23.96
N VAL A 435 24.23 -5.45 -23.97
CA VAL A 435 24.47 -6.33 -25.11
C VAL A 435 23.59 -7.57 -24.99
N LYS A 436 22.76 -7.83 -25.99
CA LYS A 436 21.86 -9.00 -26.03
C LYS A 436 22.68 -10.29 -26.03
N VAL A 437 22.33 -11.22 -25.13
CA VAL A 437 22.88 -12.57 -25.08
C VAL A 437 21.94 -13.54 -25.78
N ILE A 438 20.67 -13.56 -25.38
CA ILE A 438 19.61 -14.39 -25.97
C ILE A 438 18.25 -13.74 -25.70
N GLU A 439 17.24 -14.12 -26.47
CA GLU A 439 15.85 -13.71 -26.25
C GLU A 439 14.96 -14.94 -26.38
N LEU A 440 14.16 -15.19 -25.35
CA LEU A 440 13.37 -16.39 -25.17
C LEU A 440 12.00 -16.01 -24.61
N GLU A 441 10.94 -16.54 -25.19
CA GLU A 441 9.57 -16.36 -24.67
C GLU A 441 9.43 -16.83 -23.22
N GLN A 442 10.16 -17.88 -22.84
CA GLN A 442 10.15 -18.47 -21.49
C GLN A 442 10.75 -17.56 -20.41
N LEU A 443 11.52 -16.54 -20.81
CA LEU A 443 12.10 -15.54 -19.91
C LEU A 443 11.17 -14.34 -19.69
N LYS A 444 10.05 -14.25 -20.40
CA LYS A 444 9.04 -13.23 -20.09
C LYS A 444 8.49 -13.49 -18.70
N ARG A 445 8.22 -12.41 -17.98
CA ARG A 445 7.74 -12.41 -16.58
C ARG A 445 8.72 -13.13 -15.65
N ALA A 446 10.01 -13.00 -15.92
CA ALA A 446 11.04 -13.41 -14.97
C ALA A 446 10.91 -12.58 -13.69
N GLU A 447 10.91 -13.23 -12.54
CA GLU A 447 10.71 -12.61 -11.23
C GLU A 447 12.02 -12.52 -10.44
N HIS A 448 12.87 -13.55 -10.58
CA HIS A 448 14.15 -13.65 -9.90
C HIS A 448 15.18 -14.27 -10.82
N ILE A 449 16.43 -13.81 -10.73
CA ILE A 449 17.55 -14.44 -11.40
C ILE A 449 18.73 -14.64 -10.46
N ALA A 450 19.51 -15.70 -10.71
CA ALA A 450 20.82 -15.89 -10.11
C ALA A 450 21.82 -16.25 -11.19
N ALA A 451 23.02 -15.71 -11.08
CA ALA A 451 24.12 -15.98 -11.99
C ALA A 451 25.29 -16.60 -11.23
N GLY A 452 25.95 -17.56 -11.84
CA GLY A 452 27.14 -18.17 -11.25
C GLY A 452 27.69 -19.29 -12.12
N ARG A 453 29.02 -19.40 -12.17
CA ARG A 453 29.72 -20.50 -12.85
C ARG A 453 29.33 -20.66 -14.34
N GLY A 454 29.04 -19.54 -15.02
CA GLY A 454 28.65 -19.54 -16.43
C GLY A 454 27.18 -19.86 -16.70
N LYS A 455 26.35 -19.96 -15.67
CA LYS A 455 24.92 -20.22 -15.80
C LYS A 455 24.11 -19.09 -15.21
N ILE A 456 22.97 -18.82 -15.85
CA ILE A 456 21.97 -17.89 -15.38
C ILE A 456 20.68 -18.68 -15.20
N CYS A 457 20.22 -18.75 -13.96
CA CYS A 457 18.96 -19.38 -13.61
C CYS A 457 17.91 -18.28 -13.42
N ALA A 458 16.81 -18.37 -14.15
CA ALA A 458 15.70 -17.43 -14.08
C ALA A 458 14.44 -18.16 -13.62
N VAL A 459 13.79 -17.63 -12.59
CA VAL A 459 12.47 -18.07 -12.16
C VAL A 459 11.44 -17.26 -12.92
N SER A 460 10.52 -17.94 -13.62
CA SER A 460 9.45 -17.29 -14.37
C SER A 460 8.11 -17.98 -14.10
N ALA A 461 7.03 -17.40 -14.65
CA ALA A 461 5.66 -17.92 -14.50
C ALA A 461 5.26 -18.16 -13.03
N LYS A 462 5.49 -17.17 -12.14
CA LYS A 462 5.13 -17.25 -10.71
C LYS A 462 5.75 -18.43 -9.96
N GLY A 463 6.96 -18.82 -10.34
CA GLY A 463 7.68 -19.90 -9.68
C GLY A 463 7.35 -21.30 -10.19
N GLU A 464 6.51 -21.43 -11.23
CA GLU A 464 6.19 -22.72 -11.85
C GLU A 464 7.33 -23.25 -12.75
N ARG A 465 8.31 -22.39 -13.08
CA ARG A 465 9.36 -22.70 -14.05
C ARG A 465 10.71 -22.10 -13.65
N ILE A 466 11.77 -22.88 -13.83
CA ILE A 466 13.15 -22.39 -13.82
C ILE A 466 13.75 -22.56 -15.21
N ILE A 467 14.21 -21.47 -15.83
CA ILE A 467 14.99 -21.50 -17.07
C ILE A 467 16.46 -21.36 -16.74
N VAL A 468 17.27 -22.29 -17.22
CA VAL A 468 18.74 -22.22 -17.09
C VAL A 468 19.33 -21.89 -18.44
N VAL A 469 20.12 -20.81 -18.49
CA VAL A 469 20.86 -20.37 -19.68
C VAL A 469 22.35 -20.55 -19.43
N ASP A 470 23.02 -21.32 -20.28
CA ASP A 470 24.48 -21.46 -20.27
C ASP A 470 25.11 -20.39 -21.18
N VAL A 471 25.77 -19.41 -20.54
CA VAL A 471 26.38 -18.26 -21.24
C VAL A 471 27.83 -18.52 -21.66
N ARG A 472 28.39 -19.70 -21.36
CA ARG A 472 29.74 -20.11 -21.81
C ARG A 472 29.69 -20.82 -23.16
N ASP A 473 28.63 -21.58 -23.41
CA ASP A 473 28.43 -22.26 -24.70
C ASP A 473 28.12 -21.26 -25.82
N LYS A 474 28.67 -21.52 -27.02
CA LYS A 474 28.35 -20.79 -28.26
C LYS A 474 27.93 -21.80 -29.34
N PRO A 475 26.69 -21.76 -29.86
CA PRO A 475 25.60 -20.86 -29.49
C PRO A 475 25.11 -21.10 -28.05
N THR A 476 24.62 -20.04 -27.40
CA THR A 476 24.06 -20.08 -26.05
C THR A 476 23.00 -21.16 -25.95
N ARG A 477 23.16 -22.09 -25.00
CA ARG A 477 22.19 -23.17 -24.75
C ARG A 477 21.28 -22.81 -23.58
N PHE A 478 20.06 -23.34 -23.60
CA PHE A 478 19.14 -23.23 -22.48
C PHE A 478 18.33 -24.51 -22.31
N TRP A 479 17.85 -24.75 -21.10
CA TRP A 479 16.90 -25.81 -20.80
C TRP A 479 15.99 -25.39 -19.64
N GLU A 480 14.85 -26.07 -19.54
CA GLU A 480 13.87 -25.87 -18.48
C GLU A 480 14.10 -26.90 -17.37
N VAL A 481 13.96 -26.45 -16.12
CA VAL A 481 13.99 -27.28 -14.93
C VAL A 481 12.65 -27.09 -14.23
N GLU A 482 11.90 -28.17 -14.11
CA GLU A 482 10.63 -28.17 -13.40
C GLU A 482 10.88 -28.16 -11.88
N PRO A 483 10.15 -27.32 -11.12
CA PRO A 483 10.20 -27.37 -9.67
C PRO A 483 9.55 -28.66 -9.13
N PRO A 484 9.86 -29.05 -7.88
CA PRO A 484 9.20 -30.19 -7.25
C PRO A 484 7.68 -30.04 -7.26
N CYS A 485 6.97 -31.15 -7.51
CA CYS A 485 5.52 -31.16 -7.65
C CYS A 485 4.81 -30.51 -6.44
N GLY A 486 3.92 -29.56 -6.70
CA GLY A 486 3.14 -28.86 -5.68
C GLY A 486 3.87 -27.74 -4.95
N LEU A 487 5.10 -27.38 -5.36
CA LEU A 487 5.86 -26.26 -4.82
C LEU A 487 6.09 -25.17 -5.88
N GLU A 488 5.97 -23.91 -5.46
CA GLU A 488 6.33 -22.73 -6.25
C GLU A 488 7.74 -22.26 -5.86
N VAL A 489 8.56 -21.91 -6.86
CA VAL A 489 9.90 -21.38 -6.62
C VAL A 489 9.81 -19.91 -6.28
N VAL A 490 10.20 -19.55 -5.06
CA VAL A 490 10.18 -18.15 -4.59
C VAL A 490 11.50 -17.44 -4.87
N ALA A 491 12.62 -18.17 -4.90
CA ALA A 491 13.94 -17.61 -5.18
C ALA A 491 14.85 -18.72 -5.73
N VAL A 492 15.88 -18.33 -6.49
CA VAL A 492 16.91 -19.23 -6.99
C VAL A 492 18.28 -18.76 -6.56
N HIS A 493 19.15 -19.69 -6.16
CA HIS A 493 20.52 -19.41 -5.71
C HIS A 493 21.46 -20.42 -6.35
N VAL A 494 22.62 -19.96 -6.83
CA VAL A 494 23.69 -20.84 -7.35
C VAL A 494 24.68 -21.10 -6.22
N LEU A 495 24.72 -22.33 -5.72
CA LEU A 495 25.62 -22.80 -4.67
C LEU A 495 26.75 -23.65 -5.24
N PRO A 496 27.88 -23.81 -4.53
CA PRO A 496 28.92 -24.76 -4.92
C PRO A 496 28.38 -26.19 -4.99
N ARG A 497 29.02 -27.00 -5.85
CA ARG A 497 28.73 -28.43 -5.96
C ARG A 497 29.03 -29.09 -4.61
N MET A 498 27.99 -29.49 -3.89
CA MET A 498 28.11 -30.26 -2.66
C MET A 498 28.58 -31.67 -3.04
N ILE A 499 29.84 -31.99 -2.79
CA ILE A 499 30.32 -33.37 -2.87
C ILE A 499 29.92 -34.01 -1.55
N SER A 500 28.94 -34.92 -1.56
CA SER A 500 28.71 -35.75 -0.38
C SER A 500 29.99 -36.56 -0.13
N ARG A 501 30.69 -36.29 0.97
CA ARG A 501 31.59 -37.30 1.52
C ARG A 501 30.67 -38.42 2.00
N GLN A 502 30.52 -39.46 1.18
CA GLN A 502 30.01 -40.73 1.64
C GLN A 502 30.96 -41.17 2.76
N HIS A 503 30.46 -41.20 3.99
CA HIS A 503 31.07 -41.92 5.10
C HIS A 503 30.18 -43.08 5.47
#